data_AF-A0A0J1HYH8-F1
#
_entry.id   AF-A0A0J1HYH8-F1
#
_cell.length_a   1.000
_cell.length_b   1.000
_cell.length_c   1.000
_cell.angle_alpha   90.00
_cell.angle_beta   90.00
_cell.angle_gamma   90.00
#
_symmetry.space_group_name_H-M   'P 1'
#
loop_
_entity.id
_entity.type
_entity.pdbx_description
1 polymer ?
#
loop_
_entity_poly.entity_id
_entity_poly.type
_entity_poly.pdbx_seq_one_letter_code
_entity_poly.pdbx_strand_id
1 'polypeptide(L)'
;MEKQYLTVTALTRYIKTKIEYDPHLQSVWLKGEISNFKNHSRGHMYFTLKDENARIAAVMFAGHNRNIKFRPENGMKVLVKGKISVYEASGSYQIYIQDMQPDGIGNLHLAYEQLKVRLEEEGLFSQVYKKTIPPYAKTIGVITSPTGAAIRDIITTIKRRYPIGNVIVFPVLVQGESAAPSIVQAIRTANEMEEIDVLIVGRGGGSIEELWAFNEEMVARAIFKSEIPIISAVGHETDFTIADFVADLRAPTPTAAAELAAPNIIELQEKVLQRTLRLQRAMRELVHKKEEKLQVLQKSYAFRYPRQVYEQKEEQLDRALEQLVLAKERYIDKKVNQLKQLSFYLEKHHPSQKIMQTKVAVETLQKQLQREMQTLLQTKEFAFVRAAQKLEALSPLKVMMRGYGLLYDEEKQVLKSVKDVSLGDAVSVQLQDGILDCSVSGIEERELNNGK
;
A
#
# COMPACT_ATOMS: atom_id res chain seq x y z
N MET A 1 -23.80 -96.26 -81.29
CA MET A 1 -23.63 -95.41 -80.09
C MET A 1 -24.67 -94.30 -80.15
N GLU A 2 -25.71 -94.38 -79.33
CA GLU A 2 -26.63 -93.25 -79.15
C GLU A 2 -25.85 -92.05 -78.63
N LYS A 3 -26.01 -90.88 -79.26
CA LYS A 3 -25.43 -89.63 -78.76
C LYS A 3 -26.20 -89.24 -77.50
N GLN A 4 -25.59 -89.40 -76.33
CA GLN A 4 -26.12 -88.85 -75.08
C GLN A 4 -26.00 -87.33 -75.09
N TYR A 5 -27.15 -86.65 -75.08
CA TYR A 5 -27.21 -85.19 -74.94
C TYR A 5 -27.30 -84.81 -73.47
N LEU A 6 -26.40 -83.95 -73.00
CA LEU A 6 -26.43 -83.39 -71.65
C LEU A 6 -27.40 -82.20 -71.61
N THR A 7 -28.12 -82.05 -70.49
CA THR A 7 -28.90 -80.82 -70.25
C THR A 7 -27.95 -79.66 -69.95
N VAL A 8 -28.38 -78.44 -70.27
CA VAL A 8 -27.61 -77.21 -69.97
C VAL A 8 -27.29 -77.12 -68.47
N THR A 9 -28.24 -77.52 -67.61
CA THR A 9 -28.02 -77.59 -66.15
C THR A 9 -26.94 -78.59 -65.76
N ALA A 10 -26.90 -79.77 -66.40
CA ALA A 10 -25.87 -80.77 -66.16
C ALA A 10 -24.48 -80.26 -66.60
N LEU A 11 -24.40 -79.56 -67.73
CA LEU A 11 -23.17 -78.92 -68.21
C LEU A 11 -22.67 -77.84 -67.23
N THR A 12 -23.55 -76.92 -66.80
CA THR A 12 -23.17 -75.84 -65.87
C THR A 12 -22.72 -76.39 -64.52
N ARG A 13 -23.40 -77.41 -63.98
CA ARG A 13 -22.98 -78.08 -62.74
C ARG A 13 -21.64 -78.77 -62.89
N TYR A 14 -21.39 -79.40 -64.03
CA TYR A 14 -20.09 -80.03 -64.32
C TYR A 14 -18.95 -79.00 -64.35
N ILE A 15 -19.16 -77.86 -65.04
CA ILE A 15 -18.17 -76.76 -65.11
C ILE A 15 -17.93 -76.16 -63.72
N LYS A 16 -19.00 -75.90 -62.95
CA LYS A 16 -18.89 -75.42 -61.57
C LYS A 16 -18.06 -76.38 -60.73
N THR A 17 -18.35 -77.68 -60.80
CA THR A 17 -17.62 -78.71 -60.05
C THR A 17 -16.14 -78.71 -60.43
N LYS A 18 -15.81 -78.63 -61.72
CA LYS A 18 -14.41 -78.55 -62.16
C LYS A 18 -13.68 -77.32 -61.63
N ILE A 19 -14.33 -76.16 -61.62
CA ILE A 19 -13.77 -74.91 -61.10
C ILE A 19 -13.63 -74.94 -59.58
N GLU A 20 -14.60 -75.53 -58.86
CA GLU A 20 -14.56 -75.62 -57.39
C GLU A 20 -13.55 -76.66 -56.88
N TYR A 21 -13.28 -77.73 -57.63
CA TYR A 21 -12.27 -78.72 -57.22
C TYR A 21 -10.84 -78.33 -57.61
N ASP A 22 -10.65 -77.26 -58.38
CA ASP A 22 -9.31 -76.76 -58.74
C ASP A 22 -8.70 -75.96 -57.56
N PRO A 23 -7.61 -76.44 -56.94
CA PRO A 23 -6.97 -75.73 -55.82
C PRO A 23 -6.49 -74.32 -56.19
N HIS A 24 -6.14 -74.07 -57.45
CA HIS A 24 -5.67 -72.76 -57.90
C HIS A 24 -6.79 -71.72 -57.96
N LEU A 25 -8.05 -72.15 -58.11
CA LEU A 25 -9.21 -71.27 -58.22
C LEU A 25 -9.90 -71.02 -56.87
N GLN A 26 -9.49 -71.74 -55.83
CA GLN A 26 -9.99 -71.55 -54.45
C GLN A 26 -9.37 -70.35 -53.73
N SER A 27 -8.16 -69.93 -54.11
CA SER A 27 -7.53 -68.72 -53.57
C SER A 27 -6.77 -67.99 -54.67
N VAL A 28 -7.45 -67.02 -55.28
CA VAL A 28 -6.93 -66.21 -56.38
C VAL A 28 -6.75 -64.77 -55.90
N TRP A 29 -5.65 -64.17 -56.32
CA TRP A 29 -5.36 -62.75 -56.15
C TRP A 29 -5.55 -62.05 -57.49
N LEU A 30 -6.47 -61.09 -57.56
CA LEU A 30 -6.71 -60.29 -58.76
C LEU A 30 -6.46 -58.82 -58.47
N LYS A 31 -5.91 -58.14 -59.48
CA LYS A 31 -5.78 -56.69 -59.52
C LYS A 31 -6.73 -56.16 -60.59
N GLY A 32 -7.52 -55.14 -60.26
CA GLY A 32 -8.40 -54.53 -61.24
C GLY A 32 -9.11 -53.29 -60.71
N GLU A 33 -9.82 -52.62 -61.59
CA GLU A 33 -10.61 -51.43 -61.28
C GLU A 33 -12.07 -51.81 -61.01
N ILE A 34 -12.66 -51.21 -59.99
CA ILE A 34 -14.07 -51.39 -59.66
C ILE A 34 -14.96 -50.63 -60.64
N SER A 35 -15.94 -51.32 -61.20
CA SER A 35 -16.98 -50.73 -62.05
C SER A 35 -18.36 -51.29 -61.68
N ASN A 36 -19.43 -50.55 -61.99
CA ASN A 36 -20.81 -50.94 -61.71
C ASN A 36 -21.09 -51.34 -60.25
N PHE A 37 -20.51 -50.61 -59.29
CA PHE A 37 -20.66 -50.87 -57.87
C PHE A 37 -22.08 -50.66 -57.37
N LYS A 38 -22.62 -51.68 -56.68
CA LYS A 38 -23.93 -51.69 -56.04
C LYS A 38 -23.83 -52.26 -54.63
N ASN A 39 -24.31 -51.51 -53.66
CA ASN A 39 -24.39 -51.95 -52.26
C ASN A 39 -25.84 -52.31 -51.91
N HIS A 40 -26.08 -53.55 -51.47
CA HIS A 40 -27.40 -54.00 -51.07
C HIS A 40 -27.67 -53.66 -49.60
N SER A 41 -28.93 -53.37 -49.25
CA SER A 41 -29.39 -53.08 -47.88
C SER A 41 -29.01 -54.12 -46.81
N ARG A 42 -28.66 -55.35 -47.19
CA ARG A 42 -28.20 -56.44 -46.30
C ARG A 42 -26.68 -56.45 -46.08
N GLY A 43 -25.96 -55.47 -46.64
CA GLY A 43 -24.50 -55.33 -46.53
C GLY A 43 -23.68 -56.15 -47.53
N HIS A 44 -24.31 -56.70 -48.57
CA HIS A 44 -23.62 -57.37 -49.67
C HIS A 44 -23.21 -56.36 -50.74
N MET A 45 -21.98 -56.47 -51.25
CA MET A 45 -21.48 -55.65 -52.35
C MET A 45 -21.42 -56.47 -53.63
N TYR A 46 -21.94 -55.89 -54.70
CA TYR A 46 -21.91 -56.46 -56.05
C TYR A 46 -21.26 -55.44 -56.97
N PHE A 47 -20.21 -55.84 -57.67
CA PHE A 47 -19.52 -54.97 -58.62
C PHE A 47 -18.84 -55.80 -59.70
N THR A 48 -18.27 -55.14 -60.69
CA THR A 48 -17.45 -55.77 -61.73
C THR A 48 -16.00 -55.35 -61.52
N LEU A 49 -15.09 -56.32 -61.50
CA LEU A 49 -13.66 -56.07 -61.54
C LEU A 49 -13.22 -56.12 -63.01
N LYS A 50 -12.63 -55.04 -63.52
CA LYS A 50 -12.15 -54.95 -64.90
C LYS A 50 -10.64 -54.69 -64.95
N ASP A 51 -10.00 -55.22 -65.98
CA ASP A 51 -8.68 -54.82 -66.45
C ASP A 51 -8.79 -54.30 -67.90
N GLU A 52 -7.66 -54.14 -68.61
CA GLU A 52 -7.65 -53.61 -69.98
C GLU A 52 -8.35 -54.53 -71.00
N ASN A 53 -8.40 -55.83 -70.75
CA ASN A 53 -8.81 -56.84 -71.74
C ASN A 53 -10.00 -57.72 -71.30
N ALA A 54 -10.31 -57.75 -70.00
CA ALA A 54 -11.26 -58.66 -69.39
C ALA A 54 -12.05 -58.01 -68.26
N ARG A 55 -13.19 -58.64 -67.94
CA ARG A 55 -14.04 -58.25 -66.81
C ARG A 55 -14.62 -59.49 -66.13
N ILE A 56 -14.73 -59.44 -64.81
CA ILE A 56 -15.32 -60.50 -64.00
C ILE A 56 -16.32 -59.92 -63.00
N ALA A 57 -17.47 -60.60 -62.84
CA ALA A 57 -18.43 -60.25 -61.80
C ALA A 57 -17.85 -60.58 -60.42
N ALA A 58 -17.98 -59.65 -59.49
CA ALA A 58 -17.41 -59.74 -58.15
C ALA A 58 -18.50 -59.56 -57.10
N VAL A 59 -18.51 -60.46 -56.11
CA VAL A 59 -19.48 -60.48 -55.02
C VAL A 59 -18.73 -60.54 -53.69
N MET A 60 -19.07 -59.64 -52.77
CA MET A 60 -18.57 -59.66 -51.42
C MET A 60 -19.71 -59.78 -50.42
N PHE A 61 -19.68 -60.84 -49.61
CA PHE A 61 -20.72 -61.09 -48.63
C PHE A 61 -20.56 -60.21 -47.38
N ALA A 62 -21.66 -59.88 -46.72
CA ALA A 62 -21.70 -58.96 -45.56
C ALA A 62 -20.76 -59.37 -44.43
N GLY A 63 -20.53 -60.67 -44.22
CA GLY A 63 -19.58 -61.17 -43.21
C GLY A 63 -18.14 -60.76 -43.48
N HIS A 64 -17.71 -60.72 -44.74
CA HIS A 64 -16.36 -60.30 -45.12
C HIS A 64 -16.25 -58.78 -45.28
N ASN A 65 -17.35 -58.13 -45.72
CA ASN A 65 -17.43 -56.67 -45.84
C ASN A 65 -17.13 -55.94 -44.52
N ARG A 66 -17.50 -56.51 -43.37
CA ARG A 66 -17.24 -55.92 -42.04
C ARG A 66 -15.76 -55.68 -41.74
N ASN A 67 -14.85 -56.41 -42.38
CA ASN A 67 -13.41 -56.33 -42.11
C ASN A 67 -12.71 -55.29 -43.00
N ILE A 68 -13.40 -54.71 -43.98
CA ILE A 68 -12.83 -53.69 -44.86
C ILE A 68 -12.87 -52.33 -44.16
N LYS A 69 -11.72 -51.64 -44.12
CA LYS A 69 -11.54 -50.33 -43.48
C LYS A 69 -11.87 -49.12 -44.38
N PHE A 70 -12.19 -49.35 -45.65
CA PHE A 70 -12.49 -48.30 -46.63
C PHE A 70 -13.82 -48.60 -47.36
N ARG A 71 -14.37 -47.59 -48.03
CA ARG A 71 -15.59 -47.75 -48.85
C ARG A 71 -15.18 -47.89 -50.32
N PRO A 72 -15.44 -49.05 -50.96
CA PRO A 72 -15.14 -49.21 -52.38
C PRO A 72 -16.05 -48.30 -53.23
N GLU A 73 -15.45 -47.63 -54.22
CA GLU A 73 -16.16 -46.75 -55.17
C GLU A 73 -15.81 -47.12 -56.62
N ASN A 74 -16.66 -46.72 -57.57
CA ASN A 74 -16.38 -46.91 -58.99
C ASN A 74 -15.11 -46.13 -59.39
N GLY A 75 -14.25 -46.74 -60.20
CA GLY A 75 -12.97 -46.16 -60.61
C GLY A 75 -11.79 -46.52 -59.72
N MET A 76 -12.04 -47.11 -58.54
CA MET A 76 -10.97 -47.46 -57.60
C MET A 76 -10.21 -48.71 -58.06
N LYS A 77 -8.87 -48.64 -58.06
CA LYS A 77 -8.01 -49.81 -58.28
C LYS A 77 -7.86 -50.58 -56.98
N VAL A 78 -8.10 -51.88 -57.03
CA VAL A 78 -8.09 -52.75 -55.84
C VAL A 78 -7.34 -54.05 -56.10
N LEU A 79 -6.72 -54.55 -55.04
CA LEU A 79 -6.17 -55.89 -54.92
C LEU A 79 -7.19 -56.72 -54.14
N VAL A 80 -7.75 -57.76 -54.77
CA VAL A 80 -8.75 -58.63 -54.16
C VAL A 80 -8.21 -60.04 -54.00
N LYS A 81 -8.58 -60.69 -52.90
CA LYS A 81 -8.36 -62.12 -52.65
C LYS A 81 -9.70 -62.82 -52.55
N GLY A 82 -9.89 -63.90 -53.31
CA GLY A 82 -11.16 -64.61 -53.31
C GLY A 82 -11.13 -65.97 -54.02
N LYS A 83 -12.31 -66.58 -54.10
CA LYS A 83 -12.52 -67.85 -54.82
C LYS A 83 -13.33 -67.62 -56.08
N ILE A 84 -12.99 -68.31 -57.16
CA ILE A 84 -13.75 -68.27 -58.42
C ILE A 84 -14.76 -69.42 -58.40
N SER A 85 -16.02 -69.13 -58.74
CA SER A 85 -17.06 -70.15 -58.91
C SER A 85 -18.11 -69.68 -59.93
N VAL A 86 -18.99 -70.59 -60.34
CA VAL A 86 -20.00 -70.34 -61.38
C VAL A 86 -21.37 -70.19 -60.74
N TYR A 87 -22.08 -69.14 -61.13
CA TYR A 87 -23.46 -68.94 -60.70
C TYR A 87 -24.39 -69.83 -61.53
N GLU A 88 -24.98 -70.85 -60.89
CA GLU A 88 -25.75 -71.91 -61.59
C GLU A 88 -26.94 -71.37 -62.39
N ALA A 89 -27.59 -70.29 -61.93
CA ALA A 89 -28.79 -69.76 -62.56
C ALA A 89 -28.52 -69.03 -63.89
N SER A 90 -27.33 -68.44 -64.07
CA SER A 90 -26.95 -67.72 -65.30
C SER A 90 -25.81 -68.38 -66.07
N GLY A 91 -25.12 -69.36 -65.48
CA GLY A 91 -23.92 -69.98 -66.04
C GLY A 91 -22.70 -69.06 -66.09
N SER A 92 -22.74 -67.87 -65.50
CA SER A 92 -21.62 -66.92 -65.48
C SER A 92 -20.63 -67.22 -64.36
N TYR A 93 -19.33 -67.19 -64.65
CA TYR A 93 -18.29 -67.27 -63.63
C TYR A 93 -18.12 -65.92 -62.91
N GLN A 94 -17.85 -65.98 -61.61
CA GLN A 94 -17.71 -64.82 -60.74
C GLN A 94 -16.70 -65.08 -59.63
N ILE A 95 -16.11 -64.01 -59.10
CA ILE A 95 -15.23 -64.07 -57.93
C ILE A 95 -16.02 -63.72 -56.65
N TYR A 96 -15.89 -64.58 -55.65
CA TYR A 96 -16.36 -64.32 -54.30
C TYR A 96 -15.19 -63.80 -53.46
N ILE A 97 -15.24 -62.51 -53.14
CA ILE A 97 -14.15 -61.80 -52.49
C ILE A 97 -14.20 -62.03 -50.99
N GLN A 98 -13.06 -62.45 -50.46
CA GLN A 98 -12.83 -62.66 -49.03
C GLN A 98 -12.12 -61.46 -48.40
N ASP A 99 -11.16 -60.86 -49.12
CA ASP A 99 -10.41 -59.69 -48.67
C ASP A 99 -10.17 -58.72 -49.85
N MET A 100 -10.12 -57.42 -49.56
CA MET A 100 -9.93 -56.37 -50.56
C MET A 100 -9.10 -55.25 -49.95
N GLN A 101 -8.13 -54.76 -50.72
CA GLN A 101 -7.26 -53.64 -50.37
C GLN A 101 -7.15 -52.68 -51.56
N PRO A 102 -7.03 -51.37 -51.33
CA PRO A 102 -6.80 -50.41 -52.40
C PRO A 102 -5.36 -50.54 -52.95
N ASP A 103 -5.22 -50.54 -54.27
CA ASP A 103 -3.95 -50.62 -54.98
C ASP A 103 -3.32 -49.22 -55.05
N GLY A 104 -2.33 -48.93 -54.20
CA GLY A 104 -1.55 -47.68 -54.23
C GLY A 104 -1.30 -47.00 -52.87
N ILE A 105 -2.15 -47.24 -51.86
CA ILE A 105 -2.07 -46.52 -50.57
C ILE A 105 -0.85 -46.94 -49.73
N GLY A 106 -0.39 -48.19 -49.84
CA GLY A 106 0.67 -48.72 -48.99
C GLY A 106 2.03 -48.01 -49.14
N ASN A 107 2.42 -47.65 -50.36
CA ASN A 107 3.73 -47.01 -50.61
C ASN A 107 3.74 -45.53 -50.25
N LEU A 108 2.66 -44.79 -50.56
CA LEU A 108 2.54 -43.38 -50.21
C LEU A 108 2.41 -43.21 -48.69
N HIS A 109 1.59 -44.03 -48.02
CA HIS A 109 1.48 -43.97 -46.57
C HIS A 109 2.81 -44.32 -45.88
N LEU A 110 3.56 -45.30 -46.40
CA LEU A 110 4.89 -45.63 -45.86
C LEU A 110 5.87 -44.46 -46.06
N ALA A 111 5.87 -43.82 -47.23
CA ALA A 111 6.71 -42.65 -47.51
C ALA A 111 6.37 -41.45 -46.60
N TYR A 112 5.08 -41.22 -46.35
CA TYR A 112 4.60 -40.20 -45.43
C TYR A 112 5.10 -40.42 -44.01
N GLU A 113 4.91 -41.63 -43.45
CA GLU A 113 5.35 -41.95 -42.09
C GLU A 113 6.87 -41.84 -41.94
N GLN A 114 7.64 -42.35 -42.93
CA GLN A 114 9.09 -42.24 -42.94
C GLN A 114 9.57 -40.77 -42.95
N LEU A 115 8.94 -39.93 -43.77
CA LEU A 115 9.29 -38.51 -43.87
C LEU A 115 8.89 -37.75 -42.60
N LYS A 116 7.72 -38.05 -42.04
CA LYS A 116 7.23 -37.46 -40.79
C LYS A 116 8.22 -37.72 -39.64
N VAL A 117 8.62 -38.96 -39.43
CA VAL A 117 9.59 -39.32 -38.37
C VAL A 117 10.91 -38.57 -38.58
N ARG A 118 11.44 -38.54 -39.81
CA ARG A 118 12.70 -37.84 -40.11
C ARG A 118 12.63 -36.35 -39.79
N LEU A 119 11.57 -35.66 -40.22
CA LEU A 119 11.43 -34.22 -39.99
C LEU A 119 11.12 -33.89 -38.52
N GLU A 120 10.49 -34.81 -37.79
CA GLU A 120 10.28 -34.71 -36.34
C GLU A 120 11.60 -34.81 -35.58
N GLU A 121 12.47 -35.77 -35.95
CA GLU A 121 13.82 -35.93 -35.40
C GLU A 121 14.72 -34.71 -35.67
N GLU A 122 14.59 -34.08 -36.84
CA GLU A 122 15.24 -32.81 -37.18
C GLU A 122 14.67 -31.60 -36.39
N GLY A 123 13.54 -31.78 -35.71
CA GLY A 123 12.91 -30.76 -34.85
C GLY A 123 12.02 -29.75 -35.59
N LEU A 124 11.67 -29.98 -36.86
CA LEU A 124 10.86 -29.03 -37.65
C LEU A 124 9.43 -28.86 -37.11
N PHE A 125 8.93 -29.81 -36.32
CA PHE A 125 7.60 -29.74 -35.71
C PHE A 125 7.61 -29.09 -34.33
N SER A 126 8.79 -28.73 -33.80
CA SER A 126 8.93 -28.18 -32.45
C SER A 126 8.21 -26.84 -32.31
N GLN A 127 7.40 -26.72 -31.26
CA GLN A 127 6.66 -25.51 -30.94
C GLN A 127 7.57 -24.30 -30.71
N VAL A 128 8.85 -24.52 -30.36
CA VAL A 128 9.83 -23.44 -30.10
C VAL A 128 10.13 -22.61 -31.35
N TYR A 129 10.04 -23.21 -32.54
CA TYR A 129 10.29 -22.51 -33.81
C TYR A 129 9.03 -21.88 -34.41
N LYS A 130 7.86 -22.19 -33.87
CA LYS A 130 6.58 -21.69 -34.40
C LYS A 130 6.36 -20.23 -34.00
N LYS A 131 6.07 -19.40 -34.98
CA LYS A 131 5.80 -17.97 -34.83
C LYS A 131 4.37 -17.75 -34.34
N THR A 132 4.17 -16.65 -33.62
CA THR A 132 2.82 -16.26 -33.18
C THR A 132 2.10 -15.56 -34.32
N ILE A 133 0.86 -15.96 -34.61
CA ILE A 133 0.03 -15.29 -35.62
C ILE A 133 -0.34 -13.89 -35.13
N PRO A 134 -0.12 -12.83 -35.94
CA PRO A 134 -0.51 -11.47 -35.57
C PRO A 134 -2.02 -11.36 -35.33
N PRO A 135 -2.47 -10.81 -34.20
CA PRO A 135 -3.90 -10.70 -33.88
C PRO A 135 -4.64 -9.69 -34.78
N TYR A 136 -3.91 -8.80 -35.44
CA TYR A 136 -4.43 -7.73 -36.30
C TYR A 136 -3.59 -7.63 -37.57
N ALA A 137 -3.57 -8.70 -38.38
CA ALA A 137 -2.90 -8.70 -39.67
C ALA A 137 -3.51 -7.64 -40.59
N LYS A 138 -2.72 -6.68 -41.05
CA LYS A 138 -3.11 -5.67 -42.04
C LYS A 138 -3.19 -6.29 -43.42
N THR A 139 -2.24 -7.17 -43.75
CA THR A 139 -2.16 -7.83 -45.05
C THR A 139 -2.04 -9.33 -44.87
N ILE A 140 -2.96 -10.06 -45.50
CA ILE A 140 -3.04 -11.52 -45.46
C ILE A 140 -2.69 -12.04 -46.86
N GLY A 141 -1.60 -12.80 -46.96
CA GLY A 141 -1.23 -13.52 -48.18
C GLY A 141 -1.94 -14.86 -48.26
N VAL A 142 -2.51 -15.20 -49.42
CA VAL A 142 -3.24 -16.46 -49.63
C VAL A 142 -2.60 -17.24 -50.76
N ILE A 143 -1.99 -18.38 -50.43
CA ILE A 143 -1.32 -19.28 -51.37
C ILE A 143 -2.26 -20.47 -51.62
N THR A 144 -2.96 -20.43 -52.76
CA THR A 144 -3.92 -21.48 -53.15
C THR A 144 -4.21 -21.44 -54.65
N SER A 145 -5.03 -22.36 -55.15
CA SER A 145 -5.43 -22.39 -56.56
C SER A 145 -6.27 -21.17 -56.93
N PRO A 146 -6.04 -20.53 -58.10
CA PRO A 146 -6.84 -19.40 -58.55
C PRO A 146 -8.31 -19.77 -58.83
N THR A 147 -8.56 -21.04 -59.14
CA THR A 147 -9.88 -21.59 -59.48
C THR A 147 -10.27 -22.65 -58.44
N GLY A 148 -11.02 -22.25 -57.41
CA GLY A 148 -11.48 -23.18 -56.38
C GLY A 148 -12.47 -22.57 -55.39
N ALA A 149 -13.16 -23.43 -54.63
CA ALA A 149 -14.02 -23.00 -53.52
C ALA A 149 -13.20 -22.37 -52.39
N ALA A 150 -12.03 -22.94 -52.08
CA ALA A 150 -11.19 -22.49 -50.97
C ALA A 150 -10.78 -21.00 -51.05
N ILE A 151 -10.37 -20.51 -52.21
CA ILE A 151 -10.01 -19.09 -52.37
C ILE A 151 -11.22 -18.17 -52.17
N ARG A 152 -12.40 -18.58 -52.69
CA ARG A 152 -13.65 -17.81 -52.53
C ARG A 152 -14.08 -17.77 -51.07
N ASP A 153 -13.97 -18.91 -50.38
CA ASP A 153 -14.31 -19.05 -48.97
C ASP A 153 -13.39 -18.19 -48.08
N ILE A 154 -12.08 -18.21 -48.33
CA ILE A 154 -11.11 -17.36 -47.62
C ILE A 154 -11.42 -15.89 -47.85
N ILE A 155 -11.52 -15.44 -49.11
CA ILE A 155 -11.75 -14.02 -49.44
C ILE A 155 -13.08 -13.54 -48.87
N THR A 156 -14.15 -14.33 -49.00
CA THR A 156 -15.49 -13.93 -48.52
C THR A 156 -15.50 -13.83 -47.00
N THR A 157 -14.84 -14.77 -46.31
CA THR A 157 -14.74 -14.77 -44.85
C THR A 157 -13.94 -13.57 -44.34
N ILE A 158 -12.78 -13.29 -44.95
CA ILE A 158 -11.96 -12.12 -44.58
C ILE A 158 -12.72 -10.82 -44.87
N LYS A 159 -13.31 -10.64 -46.05
CA LYS A 159 -14.06 -9.41 -46.39
C LYS A 159 -15.26 -9.16 -45.48
N ARG A 160 -15.94 -10.23 -45.04
CA ARG A 160 -17.08 -10.14 -44.11
C ARG A 160 -16.63 -9.80 -42.69
N ARG A 161 -15.57 -10.45 -42.19
CA ARG A 161 -15.12 -10.31 -40.79
C ARG A 161 -14.20 -9.10 -40.60
N TYR A 162 -13.32 -8.83 -41.54
CA TYR A 162 -12.26 -7.84 -41.47
C TYR A 162 -12.08 -7.08 -42.80
N PRO A 163 -13.08 -6.27 -43.22
CA PRO A 163 -13.06 -5.57 -44.52
C PRO A 163 -11.93 -4.55 -44.67
N ILE A 164 -11.28 -4.16 -43.57
CA ILE A 164 -10.15 -3.22 -43.55
C ILE A 164 -8.80 -3.90 -43.82
N GLY A 165 -8.75 -5.24 -43.82
CA GLY A 165 -7.54 -5.99 -44.14
C GLY A 165 -7.36 -6.17 -45.65
N ASN A 166 -6.12 -6.07 -46.10
CA ASN A 166 -5.71 -6.34 -47.47
C ASN A 166 -5.52 -7.85 -47.66
N VAL A 167 -5.93 -8.36 -48.83
CA VAL A 167 -5.72 -9.77 -49.19
C VAL A 167 -4.93 -9.83 -50.50
N ILE A 168 -3.76 -10.45 -50.45
CA ILE A 168 -2.91 -10.69 -51.62
C ILE A 168 -2.98 -12.17 -51.97
N VAL A 169 -3.33 -12.50 -53.21
CA VAL A 169 -3.48 -13.89 -53.65
C VAL A 169 -2.28 -14.29 -54.48
N PHE A 170 -1.61 -15.37 -54.08
CA PHE A 170 -0.54 -16.03 -54.81
C PHE A 170 -1.09 -17.30 -55.47
N PRO A 171 -1.42 -17.25 -56.78
CA PRO A 171 -2.02 -18.38 -57.46
C PRO A 171 -0.98 -19.49 -57.63
N VAL A 172 -1.27 -20.68 -57.11
CA VAL A 172 -0.38 -21.86 -57.23
C VAL A 172 -1.12 -23.09 -57.75
N LEU A 173 -0.36 -24.03 -58.30
CA LEU A 173 -0.85 -25.38 -58.53
C LEU A 173 -0.94 -26.10 -57.18
N VAL A 174 -2.11 -26.65 -56.87
CA VAL A 174 -2.40 -27.36 -55.61
C VAL A 174 -2.48 -28.88 -55.80
N GLN A 175 -2.25 -29.36 -57.03
CA GLN A 175 -2.32 -30.77 -57.41
C GLN A 175 -1.40 -31.09 -58.59
N GLY A 176 -0.94 -32.34 -58.67
CA GLY A 176 0.01 -32.82 -59.68
C GLY A 176 1.47 -32.58 -59.28
N GLU A 177 2.39 -33.13 -60.07
CA GLU A 177 3.85 -33.13 -59.78
C GLU A 177 4.45 -31.71 -59.69
N SER A 178 3.89 -30.74 -60.42
CA SER A 178 4.35 -29.34 -60.38
C SER A 178 3.80 -28.52 -59.21
N ALA A 179 2.96 -29.11 -58.34
CA ALA A 179 2.32 -28.39 -57.25
C ALA A 179 3.29 -28.00 -56.13
N ALA A 180 4.11 -28.93 -55.64
CA ALA A 180 5.07 -28.63 -54.57
C ALA A 180 6.09 -27.54 -54.96
N PRO A 181 6.74 -27.57 -56.15
CA PRO A 181 7.59 -26.46 -56.60
C PRO A 181 6.86 -25.12 -56.70
N SER A 182 5.60 -25.13 -57.16
CA SER A 182 4.77 -23.92 -57.27
C SER A 182 4.46 -23.31 -55.90
N ILE A 183 4.13 -24.12 -54.90
CA ILE A 183 3.88 -23.67 -53.52
C ILE A 183 5.17 -23.08 -52.90
N VAL A 184 6.31 -23.77 -53.07
CA VAL A 184 7.60 -23.30 -52.55
C VAL A 184 7.97 -21.93 -53.14
N GLN A 185 7.77 -21.76 -54.46
CA GLN A 185 8.07 -20.49 -55.11
C GLN A 185 7.16 -19.36 -54.60
N ALA A 186 5.87 -19.63 -54.42
CA ALA A 186 4.95 -18.63 -53.88
C ALA A 186 5.30 -18.23 -52.43
N ILE A 187 5.70 -19.17 -51.58
CA ILE A 187 6.16 -18.85 -50.21
C ILE A 187 7.40 -17.95 -50.27
N ARG A 188 8.37 -18.24 -51.14
CA ARG A 188 9.57 -17.40 -51.31
C ARG A 188 9.22 -16.00 -51.78
N THR A 189 8.43 -15.89 -52.85
CA THR A 189 7.99 -14.60 -53.39
C THR A 189 7.18 -13.80 -52.36
N ALA A 190 6.38 -14.46 -51.53
CA ALA A 190 5.69 -13.78 -50.44
C ALA A 190 6.64 -13.24 -49.37
N ASN A 191 7.70 -13.99 -49.01
CA ASN A 191 8.73 -13.53 -48.06
C ASN A 191 9.62 -12.40 -48.61
N GLU A 192 9.70 -12.25 -49.93
CA GLU A 192 10.37 -11.10 -50.56
C GLU A 192 9.55 -9.79 -50.43
N MET A 193 8.25 -9.89 -50.07
CA MET A 193 7.38 -8.73 -49.85
C MET A 193 7.34 -8.37 -48.36
N GLU A 194 7.77 -7.16 -48.00
CA GLU A 194 7.77 -6.68 -46.60
C GLU A 194 6.36 -6.39 -46.04
N GLU A 195 5.33 -6.34 -46.89
CA GLU A 195 3.99 -5.85 -46.52
C GLU A 195 3.06 -6.93 -45.94
N ILE A 196 3.46 -8.21 -45.91
CA ILE A 196 2.60 -9.34 -45.58
C ILE A 196 2.82 -9.78 -44.12
N ASP A 197 1.74 -9.76 -43.32
CA ASP A 197 1.80 -10.09 -41.90
C ASP A 197 1.60 -11.59 -41.62
N VAL A 198 0.84 -12.29 -42.47
CA VAL A 198 0.51 -13.71 -42.30
C VAL A 198 0.21 -14.36 -43.65
N LEU A 199 0.60 -15.62 -43.82
CA LEU A 199 0.27 -16.44 -44.99
C LEU A 199 -0.75 -17.52 -44.63
N ILE A 200 -1.72 -17.74 -45.52
CA ILE A 200 -2.59 -18.90 -45.51
C ILE A 200 -2.18 -19.78 -46.67
N VAL A 201 -1.68 -20.98 -46.37
CA VAL A 201 -1.33 -21.99 -47.38
C VAL A 201 -2.37 -23.08 -47.31
N GLY A 202 -3.10 -23.33 -48.39
CA GLY A 202 -4.19 -24.28 -48.33
C GLY A 202 -4.82 -24.64 -49.65
N ARG A 203 -5.68 -25.65 -49.58
CA ARG A 203 -6.51 -26.15 -50.68
C ARG A 203 -7.90 -26.47 -50.12
N GLY A 204 -8.90 -26.54 -50.99
CA GLY A 204 -10.16 -27.22 -50.65
C GLY A 204 -9.96 -28.73 -50.48
N GLY A 205 -11.05 -29.46 -50.19
CA GLY A 205 -10.97 -30.91 -50.05
C GLY A 205 -10.40 -31.66 -51.25
N GLY A 206 -10.07 -32.93 -51.02
CA GLY A 206 -9.45 -33.81 -52.00
C GLY A 206 -9.06 -35.14 -51.36
N SER A 207 -8.75 -36.13 -52.19
CA SER A 207 -8.18 -37.40 -51.73
C SER A 207 -6.75 -37.20 -51.17
N ILE A 208 -6.23 -38.17 -50.43
CA ILE A 208 -4.84 -38.10 -49.91
C ILE A 208 -3.80 -37.93 -51.02
N GLU A 209 -4.07 -38.46 -52.22
CA GLU A 209 -3.23 -38.33 -53.41
C GLU A 209 -3.24 -36.89 -53.94
N GLU A 210 -4.39 -36.24 -53.89
CA GLU A 210 -4.54 -34.84 -54.27
C GLU A 210 -3.85 -33.88 -53.29
N LEU A 211 -3.75 -34.24 -52.02
CA LEU A 211 -3.07 -33.47 -50.98
C LEU A 211 -1.56 -33.77 -50.90
N TRP A 212 -1.05 -34.68 -51.73
CA TRP A 212 0.32 -35.17 -51.62
C TRP A 212 1.39 -34.08 -51.75
N ALA A 213 1.13 -33.04 -52.54
CA ALA A 213 2.02 -31.89 -52.70
C ALA A 213 2.38 -31.21 -51.36
N PHE A 214 1.48 -31.27 -50.37
CA PHE A 214 1.69 -30.71 -49.02
C PHE A 214 2.43 -31.66 -48.07
N ASN A 215 2.66 -32.91 -48.51
CA ASN A 215 3.49 -33.89 -47.82
C ASN A 215 4.93 -33.94 -48.37
N GLU A 216 5.26 -33.14 -49.37
CA GLU A 216 6.62 -33.12 -49.90
C GLU A 216 7.60 -32.37 -49.00
N GLU A 217 8.82 -32.92 -48.87
CA GLU A 217 9.87 -32.38 -48.01
C GLU A 217 10.22 -30.93 -48.36
N MET A 218 10.20 -30.56 -49.65
CA MET A 218 10.51 -29.19 -50.07
C MET A 218 9.49 -28.17 -49.57
N VAL A 219 8.21 -28.52 -49.48
CA VAL A 219 7.15 -27.65 -48.97
C VAL A 219 7.30 -27.51 -47.46
N ALA A 220 7.54 -28.61 -46.75
CA ALA A 220 7.84 -28.61 -45.32
C ALA A 220 9.00 -27.67 -44.98
N ARG A 221 10.14 -27.81 -45.67
CA ARG A 221 11.31 -26.94 -45.45
C ARG A 221 11.07 -25.49 -45.84
N ALA A 222 10.24 -25.21 -46.85
CA ALA A 222 9.89 -23.85 -47.23
C ALA A 222 9.00 -23.17 -46.16
N ILE A 223 8.02 -23.90 -45.61
CA ILE A 223 7.18 -23.40 -44.52
C ILE A 223 8.02 -23.08 -43.28
N PHE A 224 8.90 -24.00 -42.88
CA PHE A 224 9.77 -23.81 -41.72
C PHE A 224 10.69 -22.58 -41.87
N LYS A 225 11.22 -22.35 -43.07
CA LYS A 225 12.14 -21.23 -43.37
C LYS A 225 11.44 -19.89 -43.60
N SER A 226 10.12 -19.86 -43.72
CA SER A 226 9.38 -18.61 -43.92
C SER A 226 9.64 -17.64 -42.76
N GLU A 227 9.86 -16.36 -43.04
CA GLU A 227 9.95 -15.31 -42.02
C GLU A 227 8.54 -14.86 -41.60
N ILE A 228 7.60 -14.87 -42.55
CA ILE A 228 6.19 -14.59 -42.32
C ILE A 228 5.52 -15.82 -41.68
N PRO A 229 4.70 -15.66 -40.63
CA PRO A 229 3.97 -16.76 -40.03
C PRO A 229 2.96 -17.39 -40.99
N ILE A 230 2.89 -18.73 -41.01
CA ILE A 230 2.05 -19.51 -41.93
C ILE A 230 0.95 -20.28 -41.19
N ILE A 231 -0.27 -20.12 -41.67
CA ILE A 231 -1.43 -20.93 -41.30
C ILE A 231 -1.66 -21.99 -42.39
N SER A 232 -1.57 -23.27 -42.02
CA SER A 232 -1.94 -24.37 -42.92
C SER A 232 -3.45 -24.57 -42.91
N ALA A 233 -4.03 -24.71 -44.10
CA ALA A 233 -5.47 -24.88 -44.33
C ALA A 233 -5.71 -25.99 -45.37
N VAL A 234 -5.01 -27.11 -45.22
CA VAL A 234 -4.98 -28.23 -46.19
C VAL A 234 -5.84 -29.40 -45.73
N GLY A 235 -5.65 -29.86 -44.48
CA GLY A 235 -6.27 -31.07 -43.95
C GLY A 235 -7.70 -30.87 -43.45
N HIS A 236 -8.49 -31.95 -43.44
CA HIS A 236 -9.74 -32.05 -42.69
C HIS A 236 -9.46 -32.56 -41.27
N GLU A 237 -10.47 -32.69 -40.41
CA GLU A 237 -10.26 -33.14 -39.01
C GLU A 237 -9.52 -34.48 -38.87
N THR A 238 -9.57 -35.36 -39.87
CA THR A 238 -8.97 -36.71 -39.85
C THR A 238 -7.66 -36.86 -40.62
N ASP A 239 -7.36 -35.97 -41.57
CA ASP A 239 -6.25 -36.14 -42.51
C ASP A 239 -5.20 -35.05 -42.29
N PHE A 240 -4.14 -35.38 -41.55
CA PHE A 240 -3.04 -34.46 -41.24
C PHE A 240 -1.94 -34.54 -42.30
N THR A 241 -1.53 -33.40 -42.83
CA THR A 241 -0.39 -33.30 -43.75
C THR A 241 0.88 -32.88 -43.03
N ILE A 242 2.05 -33.11 -43.64
CA ILE A 242 3.33 -32.64 -43.08
C ILE A 242 3.35 -31.11 -43.01
N ALA A 243 2.78 -30.42 -44.01
CA ALA A 243 2.59 -28.98 -43.95
C ALA A 243 1.82 -28.52 -42.69
N ASP A 244 0.80 -29.26 -42.25
CA ASP A 244 0.05 -28.94 -41.02
C ASP A 244 0.92 -29.04 -39.75
N PHE A 245 1.88 -29.97 -39.71
CA PHE A 245 2.79 -30.13 -38.58
C PHE A 245 3.87 -29.05 -38.53
N VAL A 246 4.38 -28.64 -39.69
CA VAL A 246 5.44 -27.63 -39.78
C VAL A 246 4.90 -26.20 -39.66
N ALA A 247 3.68 -25.95 -40.11
CA ALA A 247 3.07 -24.63 -40.04
C ALA A 247 2.99 -24.10 -38.60
N ASP A 248 3.04 -22.77 -38.49
CA ASP A 248 2.98 -22.06 -37.21
C ASP A 248 1.61 -22.26 -36.53
N LEU A 249 0.55 -22.32 -37.34
CA LEU A 249 -0.80 -22.65 -36.89
C LEU A 249 -1.51 -23.55 -37.91
N ARG A 250 -2.26 -24.53 -37.42
CA ARG A 250 -3.12 -25.38 -38.24
C ARG A 250 -4.57 -24.90 -38.17
N ALA A 251 -5.23 -24.81 -39.32
CA ALA A 251 -6.65 -24.64 -39.45
C ALA A 251 -7.29 -25.87 -40.12
N PRO A 252 -8.45 -26.34 -39.64
CA PRO A 252 -9.13 -27.52 -40.18
C PRO A 252 -9.82 -27.28 -41.54
N THR A 253 -9.99 -26.02 -41.94
CA THR A 253 -10.59 -25.64 -43.22
C THR A 253 -10.03 -24.30 -43.71
N PRO A 254 -10.12 -24.01 -45.03
CA PRO A 254 -9.84 -22.68 -45.57
C PRO A 254 -10.64 -21.56 -44.89
N THR A 255 -11.92 -21.81 -44.56
CA THR A 255 -12.75 -20.86 -43.81
C THR A 255 -12.20 -20.59 -42.43
N ALA A 256 -11.84 -21.63 -41.66
CA ALA A 256 -11.27 -21.49 -40.33
C ALA A 256 -9.92 -20.76 -40.35
N ALA A 257 -9.11 -20.99 -41.38
CA ALA A 257 -7.85 -20.28 -41.56
C ALA A 257 -8.07 -18.77 -41.72
N ALA A 258 -9.08 -18.40 -42.52
CA ALA A 258 -9.49 -17.00 -42.66
C ALA A 258 -10.00 -16.41 -41.35
N GLU A 259 -10.74 -17.16 -40.53
CA GLU A 259 -11.19 -16.68 -39.21
C GLU A 259 -10.06 -16.50 -38.20
N LEU A 260 -9.03 -17.34 -38.26
CA LEU A 260 -7.85 -17.26 -37.42
C LEU A 260 -6.92 -16.11 -37.84
N ALA A 261 -6.82 -15.82 -39.14
CA ALA A 261 -6.03 -14.72 -39.67
C ALA A 261 -6.73 -13.35 -39.52
N ALA A 262 -8.05 -13.30 -39.57
CA ALA A 262 -8.83 -12.07 -39.65
C ALA A 262 -9.76 -11.88 -38.42
N PRO A 263 -9.52 -10.84 -37.59
CA PRO A 263 -10.34 -10.57 -36.42
C PRO A 263 -11.74 -10.05 -36.82
N ASN A 264 -12.71 -10.15 -35.91
CA ASN A 264 -14.06 -9.64 -36.15
C ASN A 264 -14.15 -8.12 -35.94
N ILE A 265 -14.47 -7.37 -36.99
CA ILE A 265 -14.56 -5.90 -36.96
C ILE A 265 -15.65 -5.40 -36.01
N ILE A 266 -16.76 -6.12 -35.89
CA ILE A 266 -17.87 -5.74 -35.00
C ILE A 266 -17.41 -5.79 -33.54
N GLU A 267 -16.74 -6.88 -33.16
CA GLU A 267 -16.15 -7.01 -31.82
C GLU A 267 -15.09 -5.94 -31.55
N LEU A 268 -14.31 -5.55 -32.56
CA LEU A 268 -13.34 -4.47 -32.42
C LEU A 268 -14.01 -3.11 -32.21
N GLN A 269 -15.07 -2.82 -32.97
CA GLN A 269 -15.86 -1.60 -32.80
C GLN A 269 -16.50 -1.54 -31.41
N GLU A 270 -17.08 -2.64 -30.94
CA GLU A 270 -17.64 -2.75 -29.58
C GLU A 270 -16.56 -2.52 -28.51
N LYS A 271 -15.38 -3.14 -28.65
CA LYS A 271 -14.25 -2.94 -27.73
C LYS A 271 -13.81 -1.48 -27.69
N VAL A 272 -13.72 -0.81 -28.85
CA VAL A 272 -13.36 0.61 -28.94
C VAL A 272 -14.43 1.47 -28.27
N LEU A 273 -15.72 1.22 -28.53
CA LEU A 273 -16.83 1.94 -27.91
C LEU A 273 -16.83 1.78 -26.39
N GLN A 274 -16.69 0.56 -25.87
CA GLN A 274 -16.62 0.28 -24.44
C GLN A 274 -15.44 1.00 -23.77
N ARG A 275 -14.25 0.96 -24.39
CA ARG A 275 -13.07 1.68 -23.90
C ARG A 275 -13.27 3.19 -23.89
N THR A 276 -13.94 3.72 -24.91
CA THR A 276 -14.28 5.15 -25.03
C THR A 276 -15.25 5.58 -23.92
N LEU A 277 -16.32 4.83 -23.69
CA LEU A 277 -17.28 5.10 -22.62
C LEU A 277 -16.62 5.03 -21.23
N ARG A 278 -15.75 4.04 -21.01
CA ARG A 278 -14.97 3.92 -19.77
C ARG A 278 -14.04 5.10 -19.55
N LEU A 279 -13.34 5.55 -20.60
CA LEU A 279 -12.48 6.73 -20.54
C LEU A 279 -13.29 7.98 -20.19
N GLN A 280 -14.42 8.21 -20.88
CA GLN A 280 -15.30 9.36 -20.61
C GLN A 280 -15.79 9.36 -19.16
N ARG A 281 -16.20 8.20 -18.63
CA ARG A 281 -16.61 8.07 -17.23
C ARG A 281 -15.49 8.43 -16.26
N ALA A 282 -14.30 7.86 -16.46
CA ALA A 282 -13.14 8.13 -15.62
C ALA A 282 -12.75 9.62 -15.64
N MET A 283 -12.83 10.26 -16.81
CA MET A 283 -12.57 11.70 -16.94
C MET A 283 -13.61 12.53 -16.19
N ARG A 284 -14.91 12.20 -16.30
CA ARG A 284 -15.98 12.89 -15.56
C ARG A 284 -15.81 12.74 -14.05
N GLU A 285 -15.51 11.54 -13.57
CA GLU A 285 -15.28 11.28 -12.14
C GLU A 285 -14.06 12.08 -11.63
N LEU A 286 -12.99 12.17 -12.43
CA LEU A 286 -11.82 12.98 -12.08
C LEU A 286 -12.17 14.47 -11.99
N VAL A 287 -12.89 15.00 -12.97
CA VAL A 287 -13.33 16.41 -12.97
C VAL A 287 -14.22 16.68 -11.75
N HIS A 288 -15.23 15.85 -11.52
CA HIS A 288 -16.14 15.99 -10.38
C HIS A 288 -15.40 16.00 -9.04
N LYS A 289 -14.45 15.08 -8.85
CA LYS A 289 -13.63 15.02 -7.63
C LYS A 289 -12.77 16.27 -7.43
N LYS A 290 -12.30 16.89 -8.52
CA LYS A 290 -11.55 18.16 -8.46
C LYS A 290 -12.46 19.34 -8.15
N GLU A 291 -13.66 19.37 -8.74
CA GLU A 291 -14.68 20.38 -8.45
C GLU A 291 -15.13 20.31 -6.98
N GLU A 292 -15.42 19.11 -6.46
CA GLU A 292 -15.75 18.92 -5.03
C GLU A 292 -14.61 19.42 -4.13
N LYS A 293 -13.36 19.06 -4.43
CA LYS A 293 -12.20 19.54 -3.66
C LYS A 293 -12.10 21.06 -3.70
N LEU A 294 -12.31 21.66 -4.87
CA LEU A 294 -12.32 23.12 -5.02
C LEU A 294 -13.44 23.75 -4.19
N GLN A 295 -14.66 23.21 -4.25
CA GLN A 295 -15.78 23.70 -3.46
C GLN A 295 -15.52 23.60 -1.95
N VAL A 296 -14.93 22.50 -1.48
CA VAL A 296 -14.55 22.33 -0.06
C VAL A 296 -13.51 23.37 0.34
N LEU A 297 -12.48 23.59 -0.49
CA LEU A 297 -11.46 24.60 -0.21
C LEU A 297 -12.04 26.02 -0.21
N GLN A 298 -12.92 26.35 -1.15
CA GLN A 298 -13.62 27.65 -1.20
C GLN A 298 -14.53 27.87 0.01
N LYS A 299 -15.20 26.81 0.50
CA LYS A 299 -16.05 26.86 1.70
C LYS A 299 -15.27 26.77 3.01
N SER A 300 -13.97 26.46 2.96
CA SER A 300 -13.13 26.31 4.14
C SER A 300 -13.08 27.61 4.94
N TYR A 301 -13.14 27.48 6.26
CA TYR A 301 -13.17 28.58 7.22
C TYR A 301 -12.04 29.60 6.99
N ALA A 302 -10.83 29.11 6.65
CA ALA A 302 -9.67 29.95 6.38
C ALA A 302 -9.86 30.90 5.18
N PHE A 303 -10.59 30.49 4.15
CA PHE A 303 -10.86 31.32 2.97
C PHE A 303 -12.17 32.11 3.10
N ARG A 304 -13.10 31.66 3.94
CA ARG A 304 -14.40 32.31 4.15
C ARG A 304 -14.38 33.43 5.19
N TYR A 305 -13.59 33.24 6.26
CA TYR A 305 -13.46 34.20 7.35
C TYR A 305 -11.98 34.41 7.74
N PRO A 306 -11.12 34.84 6.80
CA PRO A 306 -9.70 35.03 7.09
C PRO A 306 -9.46 35.99 8.26
N ARG A 307 -10.28 37.04 8.42
CA ARG A 307 -10.21 37.95 9.58
C ARG A 307 -10.46 37.26 10.91
N GLN A 308 -11.45 36.36 11.01
CA GLN A 308 -11.77 35.70 12.28
C GLN A 308 -10.64 34.77 12.78
N VAL A 309 -9.83 34.22 11.87
CA VAL A 309 -8.62 33.47 12.24
C VAL A 309 -7.60 34.35 12.97
N TYR A 310 -7.57 35.65 12.64
CA TYR A 310 -6.68 36.62 13.28
C TYR A 310 -7.32 37.37 14.45
N GLU A 311 -8.64 37.53 14.49
CA GLU A 311 -9.33 38.23 15.60
C GLU A 311 -8.98 37.62 16.97
N GLN A 312 -8.95 36.29 17.09
CA GLN A 312 -8.55 35.64 18.34
C GLN A 312 -7.05 35.88 18.67
N LYS A 313 -6.21 36.05 17.65
CA LYS A 313 -4.78 36.37 17.82
C LYS A 313 -4.56 37.83 18.18
N GLU A 314 -5.35 38.74 17.63
CA GLU A 314 -5.38 40.15 18.03
C GLU A 314 -5.83 40.28 19.50
N GLU A 315 -6.91 39.60 19.90
CA GLU A 315 -7.36 39.63 21.31
C GLU A 315 -6.31 39.04 22.27
N GLN A 316 -5.61 37.98 21.86
CA GLN A 316 -4.48 37.42 22.63
C GLN A 316 -3.32 38.41 22.75
N LEU A 317 -3.02 39.15 21.68
CA LEU A 317 -1.98 40.19 21.69
C LEU A 317 -2.37 41.35 22.61
N ASP A 318 -3.61 41.83 22.53
CA ASP A 318 -4.12 42.91 23.37
C ASP A 318 -4.04 42.55 24.86
N ARG A 319 -4.48 41.34 25.24
CA ARG A 319 -4.34 40.84 26.61
C ARG A 319 -2.88 40.76 27.06
N ALA A 320 -1.99 40.31 26.19
CA ALA A 320 -0.56 40.24 26.50
C ALA A 320 0.06 41.63 26.70
N LEU A 321 -0.38 42.62 25.91
CA LEU A 321 0.03 44.01 26.05
C LEU A 321 -0.49 44.62 27.36
N GLU A 322 -1.75 44.41 27.71
CA GLU A 322 -2.31 44.87 29.00
C GLU A 322 -1.56 44.26 30.19
N GLN A 323 -1.29 42.94 30.15
CA GLN A 323 -0.52 42.27 31.19
C GLN A 323 0.90 42.83 31.31
N LEU A 324 1.55 43.13 30.18
CA LEU A 324 2.88 43.73 30.16
C LEU A 324 2.87 45.12 30.82
N VAL A 325 1.87 45.96 30.51
CA VAL A 325 1.73 47.30 31.11
C VAL A 325 1.58 47.19 32.63
N LEU A 326 0.66 46.35 33.11
CA LEU A 326 0.43 46.15 34.54
C LEU A 326 1.67 45.57 35.25
N ALA A 327 2.36 44.61 34.63
CA ALA A 327 3.58 44.03 35.18
C ALA A 327 4.71 45.06 35.27
N LYS A 328 4.84 45.92 34.24
CA LYS A 328 5.80 47.03 34.22
C LYS A 328 5.52 48.02 35.35
N GLU A 329 4.27 48.46 35.51
CA GLU A 329 3.89 49.40 36.58
C GLU A 329 4.20 48.84 37.97
N ARG A 330 3.78 47.59 38.23
CA ARG A 330 4.10 46.90 39.49
C ARG A 330 5.60 46.78 39.74
N TYR A 331 6.38 46.52 38.69
CA TYR A 331 7.84 46.44 38.80
C TYR A 331 8.46 47.80 39.15
N ILE A 332 8.00 48.88 38.49
CA ILE A 332 8.44 50.25 38.78
C ILE A 332 8.07 50.62 40.22
N ASP A 333 6.84 50.40 40.65
CA ASP A 333 6.39 50.70 42.02
C ASP A 333 7.20 49.94 43.06
N LYS A 334 7.50 48.66 42.81
CA LYS A 334 8.37 47.86 43.68
C LYS A 334 9.76 48.48 43.79
N LYS A 335 10.34 48.94 42.68
CA LYS A 335 11.67 49.59 42.67
C LYS A 335 11.65 50.95 43.36
N VAL A 336 10.61 51.77 43.14
CA VAL A 336 10.42 53.05 43.83
C VAL A 336 10.28 52.83 45.33
N ASN A 337 9.48 51.86 45.77
CA ASN A 337 9.32 51.54 47.18
C ASN A 337 10.61 51.00 47.81
N GLN A 338 11.36 50.16 47.08
CA GLN A 338 12.67 49.69 47.53
C GLN A 338 13.65 50.87 47.71
N LEU A 339 13.65 51.83 46.78
CA LEU A 339 14.47 53.03 46.87
C LEU A 339 14.06 53.92 48.05
N LYS A 340 12.75 54.13 48.27
CA LYS A 340 12.23 54.85 49.43
C LYS A 340 12.60 54.19 50.76
N GLN A 341 12.57 52.86 50.83
CA GLN A 341 13.00 52.13 52.02
C GLN A 341 14.49 52.32 52.26
N LEU A 342 15.32 52.16 51.23
CA LEU A 342 16.77 52.36 51.33
C LEU A 342 17.12 53.80 51.72
N SER A 343 16.45 54.81 51.15
CA SER A 343 16.65 56.20 51.53
C SER A 343 16.24 56.47 52.98
N PHE A 344 15.11 55.90 53.42
CA PHE A 344 14.67 56.02 54.82
C PHE A 344 15.64 55.33 55.79
N TYR A 345 16.17 54.16 55.45
CA TYR A 345 17.20 53.50 56.26
C TYR A 345 18.48 54.35 56.34
N LEU A 346 18.89 54.95 55.22
CA LEU A 346 20.07 55.81 55.17
C LEU A 346 19.89 57.09 56.01
N GLU A 347 18.72 57.72 55.95
CA GLU A 347 18.40 58.90 56.77
C GLU A 347 18.29 58.56 58.26
N LYS A 348 17.59 57.47 58.61
CA LYS A 348 17.36 57.08 60.00
C LYS A 348 18.63 56.59 60.70
N HIS A 349 19.53 55.94 59.96
CA HIS A 349 20.84 55.52 60.47
C HIS A 349 21.95 56.52 60.16
N HIS A 350 21.60 57.74 59.73
CA HIS A 350 22.58 58.76 59.44
C HIS A 350 23.37 59.09 60.72
N PRO A 351 24.72 58.92 60.73
CA PRO A 351 25.53 59.10 61.94
C PRO A 351 25.36 60.46 62.62
N SER A 352 25.02 61.50 61.85
CA SER A 352 24.79 62.84 62.40
C SER A 352 23.64 62.91 63.42
N GLN A 353 22.54 62.17 63.22
CA GLN A 353 21.42 62.15 64.17
C GLN A 353 21.82 61.49 65.49
N LYS A 354 22.54 60.37 65.42
CA LYS A 354 23.04 59.66 66.62
C LYS A 354 24.06 60.50 67.38
N ILE A 355 24.94 61.21 66.66
CA ILE A 355 25.90 62.17 67.25
C ILE A 355 25.16 63.33 67.93
N MET A 356 24.13 63.90 67.28
CA MET A 356 23.35 65.01 67.85
C MET A 356 22.60 64.59 69.12
N GLN A 357 21.91 63.44 69.09
CA GLN A 357 21.20 62.91 70.27
C GLN A 357 22.16 62.61 71.43
N THR A 358 23.33 62.07 71.13
CA THR A 358 24.33 61.74 72.16
C THR A 358 24.97 63.01 72.72
N LYS A 359 25.21 64.05 71.92
CA LYS A 359 25.66 65.36 72.41
C LYS A 359 24.65 65.97 73.39
N VAL A 360 23.37 65.99 73.05
CA VAL A 360 22.31 66.49 73.93
C VAL A 360 22.24 65.68 75.22
N ALA A 361 22.36 64.34 75.15
CA ALA A 361 22.37 63.48 76.32
C ALA A 361 23.59 63.74 77.23
N VAL A 362 24.77 64.00 76.67
CA VAL A 362 25.96 64.37 77.43
C VAL A 362 25.75 65.71 78.12
N GLU A 363 25.20 66.71 77.43
CA GLU A 363 24.93 68.04 78.01
C GLU A 363 23.90 67.97 79.15
N THR A 364 22.83 67.18 79.01
CA THR A 364 21.83 67.00 80.07
C THR A 364 22.40 66.25 81.27
N LEU A 365 23.16 65.17 81.04
CA LEU A 365 23.84 64.43 82.11
C LEU A 365 24.87 65.29 82.84
N GLN A 366 25.62 66.15 82.13
CA GLN A 366 26.53 67.11 82.76
C GLN A 366 25.79 68.11 83.66
N LYS A 367 24.67 68.67 83.17
CA LYS A 367 23.84 69.59 83.98
C LYS A 367 23.24 68.91 85.20
N GLN A 368 22.77 67.67 85.06
CA GLN A 368 22.26 66.86 86.18
C GLN A 368 23.37 66.60 87.20
N LEU A 369 24.55 66.14 86.76
CA LEU A 369 25.69 65.91 87.63
C LEU A 369 26.07 67.16 88.42
N GLN A 370 26.14 68.33 87.76
CA GLN A 370 26.44 69.60 88.41
C GLN A 370 25.40 69.97 89.47
N ARG A 371 24.11 69.80 89.15
CA ARG A 371 23.01 70.09 90.09
C ARG A 371 23.00 69.16 91.29
N GLU A 372 23.17 67.86 91.07
CA GLU A 372 23.23 66.87 92.15
C GLU A 372 24.45 67.13 93.05
N MET A 373 25.59 67.47 92.45
CA MET A 373 26.80 67.80 93.20
C MET A 373 26.64 69.07 94.05
N GLN A 374 25.98 70.11 93.51
CA GLN A 374 25.65 71.32 94.29
C GLN A 374 24.70 71.01 95.44
N THR A 375 23.66 70.20 95.19
CA THR A 375 22.70 69.79 96.23
C THR A 375 23.38 69.00 97.34
N LEU A 376 24.29 68.08 96.97
CA LEU A 376 25.09 67.32 97.92
C LEU A 376 25.98 68.23 98.77
N LEU A 377 26.69 69.18 98.14
CA LEU A 377 27.53 70.15 98.84
C LEU A 377 26.72 70.98 99.84
N GLN A 378 25.60 71.55 99.41
CA GLN A 378 24.70 72.33 100.29
C GLN A 378 24.17 71.49 101.46
N THR A 379 23.83 70.23 101.22
CA THR A 379 23.37 69.33 102.28
C THR A 379 24.47 69.07 103.31
N LYS A 380 25.72 68.90 102.86
CA LYS A 380 26.88 68.73 103.74
C LYS A 380 27.22 70.01 104.50
N GLU A 381 27.14 71.17 103.86
CA GLU A 381 27.30 72.48 104.53
C GLU A 381 26.23 72.68 105.60
N PHE A 382 24.96 72.42 105.30
CA PHE A 382 23.88 72.55 106.28
C PHE A 382 24.06 71.60 107.46
N ALA A 383 24.47 70.35 107.19
CA ALA A 383 24.78 69.38 108.25
C ALA A 383 25.95 69.87 109.14
N PHE A 384 26.99 70.46 108.54
CA PHE A 384 28.12 71.05 109.24
C PHE A 384 27.70 72.25 110.11
N VAL A 385 26.93 73.20 109.56
CA VAL A 385 26.42 74.36 110.30
C VAL A 385 25.55 73.92 111.47
N ARG A 386 24.67 72.94 111.28
CA ARG A 386 23.84 72.38 112.36
C ARG A 386 24.69 71.74 113.46
N ALA A 387 25.73 70.99 113.08
CA ALA A 387 26.66 70.41 114.05
C ALA A 387 27.40 71.49 114.85
N ALA A 388 27.84 72.56 114.18
CA ALA A 388 28.50 73.70 114.82
C ALA A 388 27.56 74.47 115.78
N GLN A 389 26.32 74.73 115.38
CA GLN A 389 25.32 75.37 116.23
C GLN A 389 24.97 74.52 117.46
N LYS A 390 24.88 73.19 117.30
CA LYS A 390 24.64 72.28 118.42
C LYS A 390 25.80 72.27 119.41
N LEU A 391 27.04 72.39 118.92
CA LEU A 391 28.23 72.56 119.74
C LEU A 391 28.20 73.89 120.51
N GLU A 392 27.80 74.99 119.85
CA GLU A 392 27.65 76.30 120.51
C GLU A 392 26.56 76.34 121.58
N ALA A 393 25.40 75.74 121.33
CA ALA A 393 24.27 75.77 122.25
C ALA A 393 24.51 75.00 123.56
N LEU A 394 25.45 74.06 123.55
CA LEU A 394 25.85 73.27 124.72
C LEU A 394 27.00 73.91 125.51
N SER A 395 27.44 75.13 125.15
CA SER A 395 28.49 75.85 125.87
C SER A 395 27.93 76.62 127.08
N PRO A 396 28.35 76.30 128.32
CA PRO A 396 27.83 76.90 129.56
C PRO A 396 27.98 78.43 129.64
N LEU A 397 28.98 78.99 128.94
CA LEU A 397 29.30 80.42 128.94
C LEU A 397 28.18 81.30 128.35
N LYS A 398 27.38 80.81 127.39
CA LYS A 398 26.30 81.61 126.77
C LYS A 398 25.03 81.66 127.62
N VAL A 399 24.80 80.71 128.54
CA VAL A 399 23.63 80.71 129.44
C VAL A 399 23.74 81.85 130.46
N MET A 400 24.96 82.11 130.96
CA MET A 400 25.23 83.22 131.90
C MET A 400 25.11 84.60 131.24
N MET A 401 25.39 84.73 129.93
CA MET A 401 25.22 86.01 129.19
C MET A 401 23.76 86.45 128.99
N ARG A 402 22.76 85.59 129.26
CA ARG A 402 21.34 85.94 129.14
C ARG A 402 20.75 86.52 130.45
N GLY A 403 21.60 86.89 131.41
CA GLY A 403 21.17 87.53 132.66
C GLY A 403 20.65 86.56 133.73
N TYR A 404 20.91 85.26 133.58
CA TYR A 404 20.59 84.26 134.60
C TYR A 404 21.76 84.12 135.57
N GLY A 405 21.52 84.42 136.84
CA GLY A 405 22.46 84.16 137.93
C GLY A 405 22.25 82.77 138.54
N LEU A 406 23.32 82.16 139.03
CA LEU A 406 23.25 80.94 139.82
C LEU A 406 23.16 81.32 141.30
N LEU A 407 22.15 80.82 142.00
CA LEU A 407 21.98 81.00 143.44
C LEU A 407 22.75 79.92 144.18
N TYR A 408 23.48 80.31 145.22
CA TYR A 408 24.24 79.42 146.09
C TYR A 408 23.88 79.65 147.56
N ASP A 409 23.89 78.57 148.35
CA ASP A 409 23.78 78.65 149.82
C ASP A 409 25.10 79.06 150.49
N GLU A 410 25.11 79.15 151.82
CA GLU A 410 26.32 79.48 152.61
C GLU A 410 27.47 78.49 152.39
N GLU A 411 27.18 77.23 152.02
CA GLU A 411 28.15 76.18 151.72
C GLU A 411 28.60 76.17 150.24
N LYS A 412 28.14 77.14 149.43
CA LYS A 412 28.40 77.28 147.99
C LYS A 412 27.82 76.14 147.13
N GLN A 413 26.72 75.53 147.55
CA GLN A 413 25.94 74.58 146.74
C GLN A 413 24.85 75.31 145.95
N VAL A 414 24.61 74.91 144.70
CA VAL A 414 23.61 75.57 143.83
C VAL A 414 22.19 75.27 144.32
N LEU A 415 21.47 76.31 144.72
CA LEU A 415 20.08 76.27 145.11
C LEU A 415 19.19 76.13 143.88
N LYS A 416 18.37 75.08 143.84
CA LYS A 416 17.54 74.74 142.67
C LYS A 416 16.04 74.89 142.94
N SER A 417 15.63 74.95 144.19
CA SER A 417 14.22 75.07 144.58
C SER A 417 14.03 76.09 145.68
N VAL A 418 12.86 76.73 145.70
CA VAL A 418 12.44 77.64 146.78
C VAL A 418 12.24 76.92 148.13
N LYS A 419 12.17 75.58 148.14
CA LYS A 419 12.10 74.77 149.37
C LYS A 419 13.43 74.63 150.09
N ASP A 420 14.52 74.97 149.42
CA ASP A 420 15.88 74.82 149.92
C ASP A 420 16.32 76.03 150.77
N VAL A 421 15.45 77.02 150.98
CA VAL A 421 15.78 78.29 151.64
C VAL A 421 14.66 78.73 152.58
N SER A 422 15.01 79.28 153.76
CA SER A 422 14.06 79.76 154.76
C SER A 422 14.07 81.30 154.86
N LEU A 423 13.02 81.87 155.44
CA LEU A 423 12.89 83.31 155.67
C LEU A 423 14.00 83.81 156.62
N GLY A 424 14.81 84.74 156.15
CA GLY A 424 15.94 85.32 156.86
C GLY A 424 17.32 84.79 156.45
N ASP A 425 17.39 83.70 155.68
CA ASP A 425 18.68 83.08 155.29
C ASP A 425 19.49 83.98 154.34
N ALA A 426 20.82 83.93 154.47
CA ALA A 426 21.75 84.56 153.55
C ALA A 426 22.03 83.64 152.35
N VAL A 427 21.90 84.19 151.14
CA VAL A 427 22.13 83.50 149.86
C VAL A 427 23.01 84.34 148.95
N SER A 428 23.90 83.71 148.18
CA SER A 428 24.77 84.41 147.24
C SER A 428 24.35 84.16 145.79
N VAL A 429 24.22 85.21 145.00
CA VAL A 429 23.86 85.14 143.58
C VAL A 429 25.10 85.43 142.73
N GLN A 430 25.56 84.45 141.97
CA GLN A 430 26.66 84.63 141.03
C GLN A 430 26.12 85.03 139.65
N LEU A 431 26.47 86.23 139.23
CA LEU A 431 26.24 86.79 137.90
C LEU A 431 27.51 86.68 137.04
N GLN A 432 27.41 87.08 135.78
CA GLN A 432 28.53 87.02 134.82
C GLN A 432 29.76 87.81 135.30
N ASP A 433 29.53 88.90 136.03
CA ASP A 433 30.53 89.91 136.38
C ASP A 433 30.74 90.08 137.89
N GLY A 434 30.03 89.33 138.75
CA GLY A 434 30.19 89.43 140.19
C GLY A 434 29.31 88.49 141.00
N ILE A 435 29.49 88.53 142.32
CA ILE A 435 28.67 87.79 143.29
C ILE A 435 27.98 88.83 144.18
N LEU A 436 26.67 88.67 144.38
CA LEU A 436 25.84 89.49 145.25
C LEU A 436 25.42 88.67 146.48
N ASP A 437 25.74 89.16 147.67
CA ASP A 437 25.24 88.57 148.92
C ASP A 437 23.87 89.17 149.25
N CYS A 438 22.88 88.32 149.44
CA CYS A 438 21.47 88.67 149.56
C CYS A 438 20.85 87.96 150.78
N SER A 439 19.78 88.52 151.34
CA SER A 439 19.02 87.89 152.42
C SER A 439 17.58 87.66 151.98
N VAL A 440 16.99 86.50 152.28
CA VAL A 440 15.63 86.16 151.86
C VAL A 440 14.59 86.85 152.73
N SER A 441 13.92 87.87 152.20
CA SER A 441 12.90 88.66 152.90
C SER A 441 11.46 88.19 152.69
N GLY A 442 11.21 87.33 151.69
CA GLY A 442 9.88 86.83 151.32
C GLY A 442 9.98 85.61 150.42
N ILE A 443 9.14 84.60 150.64
CA ILE A 443 9.05 83.42 149.78
C ILE A 443 7.61 83.28 149.32
N GLU A 444 7.38 83.40 148.01
CA GLU A 444 6.09 83.13 147.37
C GLU A 444 6.24 81.91 146.46
N GLU A 445 5.50 80.84 146.76
CA GLU A 445 5.48 79.63 145.94
C GLU A 445 4.41 79.78 144.84
N ARG A 446 4.81 79.56 143.58
CA ARG A 446 3.87 79.57 142.44
C ARG A 446 3.32 78.16 142.21
N GLU A 447 2.00 77.99 142.33
CA GLU A 447 1.33 76.79 141.82
C GLU A 447 1.26 76.82 140.28
N LEU A 448 1.91 75.85 139.64
CA LEU A 448 1.86 75.62 138.20
C LEU A 448 0.76 74.60 137.87
N ASN A 449 -0.32 75.06 137.22
CA ASN A 449 -1.35 74.22 136.59
C ASN A 449 -0.74 73.35 135.48
N ASN A 450 -0.83 72.02 135.61
CA ASN A 450 -0.37 71.07 134.60
C ASN A 450 -1.37 70.97 133.44
N GLY A 451 -1.11 71.72 132.37
CA GLY A 451 -1.73 71.57 131.05
C GLY A 451 -0.70 71.11 130.00
N LYS A 452 -0.97 69.93 129.44
CA LYS A 452 -0.50 69.32 128.17
C LYS A 452 1.00 69.23 127.86
#